data_AF-A0AA42GY20-F1
#
_entry.id   AF-A0AA42GY20-F1
#
_cell.length_a   1.000
_cell.length_b   1.000
_cell.length_c   1.000
_cell.angle_alpha   90.00
_cell.angle_beta   90.00
_cell.angle_gamma   90.00
#
_symmetry.space_group_name_H-M   'P 1'
#
loop_
_entity.id
_entity.type
_entity.pdbx_description
1 polymer ?
#
loop_
_entity_poly.entity_id
_entity_poly.type
_entity_poly.pdbx_seq_one_letter_code
_entity_poly.pdbx_strand_id
1 'polypeptide(L)'
;MNPIDRQSFQRIISAHGKPEGAAYFDVAEELAHEVFPERIVFQTNYLDYRSYEVDLAEGAIRVRKTRLDNYRRGDKAKVIGDAMDEEDWAELGGLWQRLSRDLDSQEPRPQLDMGDSLVELFYCLFDEPYAQELADSIPAPSAQWDWAWRQLEAALLGANQLAEFEWKEWTSDGVAAVNDLAPLRQSCIAIAPPDDTTIAAINRTADWQRALLQYFNGQLEAHDLKLLAIGTHFDERQSFACLPMNGLGLVNALEIMGRLGIIHRY
;
A
#
# COMPACT_ATOMS: atom_id res chain seq x y z
N MET A 1 -9.93 -28.21 -6.66
CA MET A 1 -8.53 -28.60 -6.35
C MET A 1 -7.92 -27.42 -5.58
N ASN A 2 -7.14 -27.65 -4.53
CA ASN A 2 -6.57 -26.54 -3.75
C ASN A 2 -5.54 -25.78 -4.62
N PRO A 3 -5.74 -24.47 -4.89
CA PRO A 3 -4.88 -23.72 -5.80
C PRO A 3 -3.56 -23.27 -5.15
N ILE A 4 -3.42 -23.46 -3.83
CA ILE A 4 -2.34 -22.89 -3.03
C ILE A 4 -1.17 -23.87 -2.93
N ASP A 5 0.00 -23.44 -3.42
CA ASP A 5 1.25 -24.17 -3.21
C ASP A 5 1.76 -23.97 -1.78
N ARG A 6 2.11 -25.09 -1.12
CA ARG A 6 2.56 -25.08 0.27
C ARG A 6 3.86 -24.31 0.45
N GLN A 7 4.82 -24.44 -0.46
CA GLN A 7 6.12 -23.80 -0.28
C GLN A 7 6.02 -22.29 -0.46
N SER A 8 5.29 -21.83 -1.47
CA SER A 8 4.96 -20.42 -1.67
C SER A 8 4.24 -19.84 -0.45
N PHE A 9 3.22 -20.54 0.08
CA PHE A 9 2.54 -20.11 1.30
C PHE A 9 3.50 -19.94 2.48
N GLN A 10 4.36 -20.93 2.75
CA GLN A 10 5.33 -20.86 3.84
C GLN A 10 6.33 -19.72 3.68
N ARG A 11 6.79 -19.44 2.46
CA ARG A 11 7.68 -18.31 2.19
C ARG A 11 6.99 -16.98 2.46
N ILE A 12 5.77 -16.81 1.95
CA ILE A 12 5.03 -15.56 2.09
C ILE A 12 4.75 -15.25 3.56
N ILE A 13 4.19 -16.20 4.33
CA ILE A 13 3.89 -15.95 5.76
C ILE A 13 5.15 -15.70 6.58
N SER A 14 6.28 -16.35 6.24
CA SER A 14 7.54 -16.14 6.96
C SER A 14 8.18 -14.79 6.62
N ALA A 15 8.06 -14.35 5.38
CA ALA A 15 8.68 -13.11 4.91
C ALA A 15 7.84 -11.87 5.27
N HIS A 16 6.52 -11.96 5.14
CA HIS A 16 5.62 -10.80 5.17
C HIS A 16 4.67 -10.78 6.38
N GLY A 17 4.51 -11.89 7.10
CA GLY A 17 3.55 -12.00 8.19
C GLY A 17 3.88 -11.13 9.41
N LYS A 18 2.87 -10.46 9.97
CA LYS A 18 2.96 -9.72 11.25
C LYS A 18 1.97 -10.26 12.28
N PRO A 19 2.27 -10.22 13.59
CA PRO A 19 1.36 -10.72 14.64
C PRO A 19 -0.04 -10.08 14.60
N GLU A 20 -0.09 -8.79 14.30
CA GLU A 20 -1.32 -8.00 14.13
C GLU A 20 -2.00 -8.19 12.76
N GLY A 21 -1.36 -8.92 11.83
CA GLY A 21 -1.75 -9.03 10.44
C GLY A 21 -1.11 -7.94 9.60
N ALA A 22 -0.25 -8.32 8.65
CA ALA A 22 0.23 -7.40 7.63
C ALA A 22 -0.84 -7.26 6.56
N ALA A 23 -1.35 -6.06 6.34
CA ALA A 23 -2.24 -5.78 5.23
C ALA A 23 -1.52 -6.01 3.90
N TYR A 24 -2.17 -6.71 2.97
CA TYR A 24 -1.81 -6.80 1.57
C TYR A 24 -3.02 -6.34 0.77
N PHE A 25 -2.86 -5.30 -0.05
CA PHE A 25 -3.95 -4.77 -0.84
C PHE A 25 -3.92 -5.30 -2.27
N ASP A 26 -4.94 -6.07 -2.62
CA ASP A 26 -5.20 -6.52 -3.98
C ASP A 26 -5.83 -5.37 -4.77
N VAL A 27 -4.99 -4.64 -5.50
CA VAL A 27 -5.41 -3.50 -6.34
C VAL A 27 -6.43 -3.91 -7.40
N ALA A 28 -6.42 -5.16 -7.87
CA ALA A 28 -7.33 -5.59 -8.93
C ALA A 28 -8.78 -5.72 -8.44
N GLU A 29 -8.96 -6.05 -7.17
CA GLU A 29 -10.28 -6.22 -6.54
C GLU A 29 -10.61 -5.11 -5.53
N GLU A 30 -9.67 -4.21 -5.26
CA GLU A 30 -9.77 -3.19 -4.20
C GLU A 30 -10.03 -3.80 -2.81
N LEU A 31 -9.38 -4.94 -2.52
CA LEU A 31 -9.54 -5.69 -1.28
C LEU A 31 -8.25 -5.72 -0.46
N ALA A 32 -8.37 -5.53 0.85
CA ALA A 32 -7.29 -5.82 1.79
C ALA A 32 -7.35 -7.29 2.25
N HIS A 33 -6.21 -7.94 2.31
CA HIS A 33 -6.01 -9.28 2.86
C HIS A 33 -5.03 -9.18 4.03
N GLU A 34 -5.09 -10.10 4.96
CA GLU A 34 -4.23 -10.08 6.14
C GLU A 34 -3.25 -11.25 6.11
N VAL A 35 -1.95 -10.95 6.20
CA VAL A 35 -0.87 -11.94 6.25
C VAL A 35 -0.35 -12.03 7.68
N PHE A 36 -0.57 -13.16 8.32
CA PHE A 36 -0.04 -13.50 9.64
C PHE A 36 1.13 -14.48 9.52
N PRO A 37 1.94 -14.68 10.57
CA PRO A 37 3.03 -15.67 10.56
C PRO A 37 2.57 -17.12 10.32
N GLU A 38 1.30 -17.44 10.63
CA GLU A 38 0.75 -18.79 10.57
C GLU A 38 -0.43 -18.97 9.60
N ARG A 39 -1.02 -17.87 9.10
CA ARG A 39 -2.21 -17.90 8.25
C ARG A 39 -2.29 -16.69 7.32
N ILE A 40 -3.07 -16.80 6.26
CA ILE A 40 -3.48 -15.67 5.42
C ILE A 40 -5.00 -15.63 5.39
N VAL A 41 -5.58 -14.44 5.57
CA VAL A 41 -7.03 -14.21 5.49
C VAL A 41 -7.32 -13.41 4.23
N PHE A 42 -7.99 -14.06 3.28
CA PHE A 42 -8.47 -13.43 2.05
C PHE A 42 -9.88 -12.90 2.25
N GLN A 43 -10.06 -11.61 2.02
CA GLN A 43 -11.38 -10.99 1.90
C GLN A 43 -11.92 -11.15 0.48
N THR A 44 -13.23 -10.96 0.31
CA THR A 44 -13.88 -11.04 -1.01
C THR A 44 -14.88 -9.91 -1.19
N ASN A 45 -15.25 -9.65 -2.44
CA ASN A 45 -16.26 -8.65 -2.82
C ASN A 45 -17.70 -9.19 -2.81
N TYR A 46 -17.94 -10.40 -2.31
CA TYR A 46 -19.30 -10.94 -2.21
C TYR A 46 -20.13 -10.19 -1.17
N LEU A 47 -21.42 -10.00 -1.46
CA LEU A 47 -22.36 -9.29 -0.57
C LEU A 47 -22.55 -9.97 0.80
N ASP A 48 -22.22 -11.26 0.91
CA ASP A 48 -22.25 -11.99 2.17
C ASP A 48 -20.96 -11.87 2.99
N TYR A 49 -20.03 -11.02 2.54
CA TYR A 49 -18.73 -10.76 3.18
C TYR A 49 -18.00 -12.06 3.51
N ARG A 50 -18.04 -13.02 2.58
CA ARG A 50 -17.31 -14.27 2.78
C ARG A 50 -15.80 -14.01 2.77
N SER A 51 -15.08 -14.81 3.52
CA SER A 51 -13.63 -14.77 3.59
C SER A 51 -13.05 -16.18 3.64
N TYR A 52 -11.81 -16.31 3.18
CA TYR A 52 -11.09 -17.57 3.17
C TYR A 52 -9.85 -17.45 4.06
N GLU A 53 -9.84 -18.19 5.15
CA GLU A 53 -8.65 -18.34 5.98
C GLU A 53 -7.86 -19.56 5.50
N VAL A 54 -6.60 -19.33 5.15
CA VAL A 54 -5.66 -20.35 4.68
C VAL A 54 -4.60 -20.52 5.76
N ASP A 55 -4.44 -21.75 6.25
CA ASP A 55 -3.42 -22.08 7.23
C ASP A 55 -2.75 -23.43 6.93
N LEU A 56 -1.74 -23.77 7.73
CA LEU A 56 -1.12 -25.10 7.72
C LEU A 56 -1.65 -25.93 8.88
N ALA A 57 -2.32 -27.03 8.55
CA ALA A 57 -2.74 -28.03 9.50
C ALA A 57 -2.22 -29.41 9.08
N GLU A 58 -1.58 -30.12 10.01
CA GLU A 58 -1.07 -31.48 9.78
C GLU A 58 -0.12 -31.59 8.56
N GLY A 59 0.58 -30.52 8.23
CA GLY A 59 1.51 -30.46 7.09
C GLY A 59 0.86 -30.27 5.72
N ALA A 60 -0.45 -30.00 5.67
CA ALA A 60 -1.18 -29.66 4.46
C ALA A 60 -1.81 -28.26 4.56
N ILE A 61 -2.08 -27.65 3.40
CA ILE A 61 -2.86 -26.42 3.34
C ILE A 61 -4.31 -26.77 3.70
N ARG A 62 -4.84 -26.06 4.71
CA ARG A 62 -6.24 -26.10 5.10
C ARG A 62 -6.87 -24.75 4.81
N VAL A 63 -8.09 -24.78 4.28
CA VAL A 63 -8.87 -23.59 3.97
C VAL A 63 -10.17 -23.63 4.77
N ARG A 64 -10.49 -22.54 5.46
CA ARG A 64 -11.74 -22.33 6.18
C ARG A 64 -12.48 -21.15 5.57
N LYS A 65 -13.71 -21.38 5.11
CA LYS A 65 -14.60 -20.32 4.65
C LYS A 65 -15.45 -19.84 5.81
N THR A 66 -15.57 -18.53 5.94
CA THR A 66 -16.61 -17.91 6.77
C THR A 66 -17.43 -16.95 5.93
N ARG A 67 -18.66 -16.67 6.35
CA ARG A 67 -19.54 -15.65 5.75
C ARG A 67 -20.57 -15.16 6.75
N LEU A 68 -21.29 -14.10 6.42
CA LEU A 68 -22.47 -13.69 7.17
C LEU A 68 -23.64 -14.66 6.92
N ASP A 69 -24.31 -15.07 7.99
CA ASP A 69 -25.52 -15.90 7.95
C ASP A 69 -26.62 -15.24 7.11
N ASN A 70 -26.79 -13.92 7.27
CA ASN A 70 -27.64 -13.07 6.46
C ASN A 70 -27.15 -11.61 6.54
N TYR A 71 -26.42 -11.19 5.51
CA TYR A 71 -25.86 -9.84 5.38
C TYR A 71 -26.90 -8.71 5.51
N ARG A 72 -28.18 -8.99 5.20
CA ARG A 72 -29.26 -7.99 5.31
C ARG A 72 -29.64 -7.65 6.75
N ARG A 73 -29.09 -8.35 7.74
CA ARG A 73 -29.32 -8.08 9.17
C ARG A 73 -28.43 -6.97 9.73
N GLY A 74 -27.54 -6.40 8.93
CA GLY A 74 -26.57 -5.38 9.39
C GLY A 74 -25.77 -5.92 10.57
N ASP A 75 -25.62 -5.11 11.63
CA ASP A 75 -24.85 -5.44 12.84
C ASP A 75 -25.33 -6.69 13.60
N LYS A 76 -26.52 -7.21 13.27
CA LYS A 76 -27.06 -8.46 13.85
C LYS A 76 -26.70 -9.71 13.05
N ALA A 77 -26.09 -9.55 11.88
CA ALA A 77 -25.57 -10.66 11.10
C ALA A 77 -24.45 -11.35 11.88
N LYS A 78 -24.39 -12.69 11.81
CA LYS A 78 -23.38 -13.49 12.48
C LYS A 78 -22.45 -14.10 11.46
N VAL A 79 -21.16 -14.07 11.76
CA VAL A 79 -20.16 -14.83 11.01
C VAL A 79 -20.35 -16.32 11.32
N ILE A 80 -20.53 -17.12 10.29
CA ILE A 80 -20.70 -18.57 10.37
C ILE A 80 -19.67 -19.25 9.46
N GLY A 81 -19.24 -20.46 9.86
CA GLY A 81 -18.45 -21.32 8.97
C GLY A 81 -19.30 -21.89 7.85
N ASP A 82 -18.72 -22.04 6.67
CA ASP A 82 -19.38 -22.65 5.52
C ASP A 82 -18.43 -23.58 4.75
N ALA A 83 -18.98 -24.44 3.91
CA ALA A 83 -18.19 -25.30 3.03
C ALA A 83 -17.74 -24.55 1.77
N MET A 84 -16.55 -24.89 1.29
CA MET A 84 -16.04 -24.41 0.00
C MET A 84 -16.73 -25.15 -1.14
N ASP A 85 -17.36 -24.40 -2.05
CA ASP A 85 -17.86 -24.90 -3.33
C ASP A 85 -16.88 -24.59 -4.49
N GLU A 86 -17.23 -24.97 -5.72
CA GLU A 86 -16.36 -24.78 -6.89
C GLU A 86 -16.10 -23.29 -7.22
N GLU A 87 -17.07 -22.42 -6.99
CA GLU A 87 -16.94 -20.97 -7.20
C GLU A 87 -15.98 -20.38 -6.16
N ASP A 88 -16.10 -20.79 -4.89
CA ASP A 88 -15.18 -20.37 -3.83
C ASP A 88 -13.73 -20.79 -4.13
N TRP A 89 -13.53 -22.01 -4.64
CA TRP A 89 -12.19 -22.49 -5.00
C TRP A 89 -11.60 -21.72 -6.19
N ALA A 90 -12.43 -21.33 -7.16
CA ALA A 90 -12.00 -20.51 -8.29
C ALA A 90 -11.62 -19.09 -7.84
N GLU A 91 -12.44 -18.46 -7.00
CA GLU A 91 -12.17 -17.16 -6.40
C GLU A 91 -10.84 -17.17 -5.63
N LEU A 92 -10.69 -18.13 -4.70
CA LEU A 92 -9.47 -18.27 -3.91
C LEU A 92 -8.24 -18.48 -4.81
N GLY A 93 -8.39 -19.19 -5.93
CA GLY A 93 -7.32 -19.36 -6.90
C GLY A 93 -6.86 -18.05 -7.53
N GLY A 94 -7.80 -17.18 -7.89
CA GLY A 94 -7.49 -15.85 -8.43
C GLY A 94 -6.79 -14.95 -7.43
N LEU A 95 -7.34 -14.87 -6.20
CA LEU A 95 -6.75 -14.11 -5.09
C LEU A 95 -5.34 -14.60 -4.75
N TRP A 96 -5.17 -15.92 -4.64
CA TRP A 96 -3.87 -16.54 -4.39
C TRP A 96 -2.86 -16.25 -5.49
N GLN A 97 -3.26 -16.35 -6.77
CA GLN A 97 -2.35 -16.13 -7.89
C GLN A 97 -1.83 -14.69 -7.94
N ARG A 98 -2.65 -13.70 -7.57
CA ARG A 98 -2.22 -12.29 -7.50
C ARG A 98 -1.30 -12.07 -6.30
N LEU A 99 -1.73 -12.45 -5.10
CA LEU A 99 -0.93 -12.33 -3.89
C LEU A 99 0.42 -13.03 -4.02
N SER A 100 0.44 -14.27 -4.51
CA SER A 100 1.68 -15.02 -4.71
C SER A 100 2.59 -14.37 -5.74
N ARG A 101 2.06 -13.76 -6.81
CA ARG A 101 2.90 -13.06 -7.79
C ARG A 101 3.61 -11.86 -7.17
N ASP A 102 2.90 -11.14 -6.31
CA ASP A 102 3.41 -9.91 -5.72
C ASP A 102 4.36 -10.19 -4.54
N LEU A 103 4.06 -11.22 -3.74
CA LEU A 103 4.75 -11.49 -2.48
C LEU A 103 5.73 -12.68 -2.52
N ASP A 104 5.54 -13.66 -3.41
CA ASP A 104 6.44 -14.82 -3.54
C ASP A 104 7.59 -14.49 -4.49
N SER A 105 8.60 -13.80 -3.95
CA SER A 105 9.81 -13.41 -4.66
C SER A 105 10.74 -14.60 -4.94
N GLN A 106 10.36 -15.46 -5.88
CA GLN A 106 11.24 -16.51 -6.44
C GLN A 106 12.12 -16.03 -7.60
N GLU A 107 11.84 -14.85 -8.18
CA GLU A 107 12.67 -14.35 -9.28
C GLU A 107 14.06 -13.96 -8.76
N PRO A 108 15.14 -14.45 -9.39
CA PRO A 108 16.47 -13.92 -9.15
C PRO A 108 16.48 -12.49 -9.69
N ARG A 109 16.03 -11.54 -8.87
CA ARG A 109 16.29 -10.13 -9.11
C ARG A 109 17.82 -10.02 -9.19
N PRO A 110 18.40 -9.35 -10.22
CA PRO A 110 19.81 -9.02 -10.19
C PRO A 110 20.11 -8.46 -8.80
N GLN A 111 21.19 -8.90 -8.15
CA GLN A 111 21.53 -8.53 -6.76
C GLN A 111 21.38 -7.01 -6.63
N LEU A 112 20.22 -6.58 -6.17
CA LEU A 112 19.89 -5.20 -6.01
C LEU A 112 20.63 -4.84 -4.74
N ASP A 113 21.63 -3.99 -4.85
CA ASP A 113 22.19 -3.38 -3.65
C ASP A 113 21.13 -2.43 -3.10
N MET A 114 20.38 -2.92 -2.12
CA MET A 114 19.30 -2.21 -1.46
C MET A 114 19.83 -0.94 -0.78
N GLY A 115 21.07 -0.97 -0.29
CA GLY A 115 21.70 0.19 0.34
C GLY A 115 22.01 1.25 -0.71
N ASP A 116 22.75 0.90 -1.75
CA ASP A 116 23.13 1.85 -2.81
C ASP A 116 21.90 2.42 -3.54
N SER A 117 20.90 1.59 -3.79
CA SER A 117 19.65 2.04 -4.43
C SER A 117 18.87 3.01 -3.53
N LEU A 118 18.88 2.80 -2.21
CA LEU A 118 18.24 3.72 -1.28
C LEU A 118 19.02 5.05 -1.15
N VAL A 119 20.35 4.99 -1.18
CA VAL A 119 21.20 6.19 -1.26
C VAL A 119 20.87 7.00 -2.52
N GLU A 120 20.83 6.34 -3.68
CA GLU A 120 20.45 6.98 -4.94
C GLU A 120 19.06 7.63 -4.86
N LEU A 121 18.10 6.96 -4.22
CA LEU A 121 16.77 7.52 -3.97
C LEU A 121 16.83 8.79 -3.12
N PHE A 122 17.62 8.82 -2.04
CA PHE A 122 17.74 10.00 -1.19
C PHE A 122 18.28 11.21 -1.95
N TYR A 123 19.28 11.03 -2.82
CA TYR A 123 19.77 12.11 -3.68
C TYR A 123 18.77 12.56 -4.74
N CYS A 124 17.79 11.73 -5.10
CA CYS A 124 16.70 12.15 -5.98
C CYS A 124 15.62 12.97 -5.25
N LEU A 125 15.44 12.74 -3.95
CA LEU A 125 14.33 13.30 -3.17
C LEU A 125 14.69 14.52 -2.33
N PHE A 126 15.93 14.59 -1.83
CA PHE A 126 16.36 15.59 -0.87
C PHE A 126 17.51 16.45 -1.42
N ASP A 127 17.75 17.59 -0.77
CA ASP A 127 18.96 18.37 -1.06
C ASP A 127 20.22 17.57 -0.70
N GLU A 128 21.31 17.85 -1.43
CA GLU A 128 22.57 17.10 -1.32
C GLU A 128 23.12 17.00 0.12
N PRO A 129 23.13 18.08 0.94
CA PRO A 129 23.52 17.98 2.35
C PRO A 129 22.68 16.99 3.15
N TYR A 130 21.35 17.07 3.06
CA TYR A 130 20.47 16.18 3.81
C TYR A 130 20.50 14.74 3.29
N ALA A 131 20.58 14.55 1.96
CA ALA A 131 20.73 13.25 1.34
C ALA A 131 22.03 12.53 1.79
N GLN A 132 23.15 13.27 1.90
CA GLN A 132 24.41 12.73 2.41
C GLN A 132 24.30 12.29 3.87
N GLU A 133 23.69 13.11 4.74
CA GLU A 133 23.49 12.76 6.15
C GLU A 133 22.66 11.47 6.30
N LEU A 134 21.59 11.36 5.51
CA LEU A 134 20.77 10.16 5.46
C LEU A 134 21.57 8.96 4.98
N ALA A 135 22.33 9.10 3.87
CA ALA A 135 23.16 8.04 3.31
C ALA A 135 24.20 7.50 4.31
N ASP A 136 24.88 8.39 5.05
CA ASP A 136 25.86 8.02 6.07
C ASP A 136 25.23 7.30 7.27
N SER A 137 23.92 7.49 7.47
CA SER A 137 23.16 6.97 8.61
C SER A 137 22.31 5.73 8.27
N ILE A 138 22.33 5.25 7.00
CA ILE A 138 21.54 4.09 6.59
C ILE A 138 22.02 2.84 7.37
N PRO A 139 21.12 2.14 8.10
CA PRO A 139 21.48 0.88 8.74
C PRO A 139 21.77 -0.18 7.69
N ALA A 140 22.51 -1.24 8.04
CA ALA A 140 22.74 -2.35 7.11
C ALA A 140 21.39 -2.93 6.61
N PRO A 141 21.26 -3.24 5.31
CA PRO A 141 20.06 -3.86 4.77
C PRO A 141 19.69 -5.13 5.55
N SER A 142 18.42 -5.25 5.90
CA SER A 142 17.90 -6.42 6.61
C SER A 142 17.04 -7.28 5.68
N ALA A 143 16.75 -8.52 6.11
CA ALA A 143 15.83 -9.39 5.40
C ALA A 143 14.34 -8.98 5.53
N GLN A 144 14.04 -7.90 6.29
CA GLN A 144 12.68 -7.37 6.36
C GLN A 144 12.28 -6.80 4.99
N TRP A 145 11.17 -7.27 4.47
CA TRP A 145 10.67 -6.91 3.14
C TRP A 145 10.34 -5.42 3.01
N ASP A 146 9.91 -4.78 4.11
CA ASP A 146 9.57 -3.35 4.18
C ASP A 146 10.76 -2.47 4.62
N TRP A 147 11.99 -3.01 4.67
CA TRP A 147 13.16 -2.29 5.19
C TRP A 147 13.42 -0.96 4.47
N ALA A 148 13.41 -0.97 3.13
CA ALA A 148 13.65 0.25 2.34
C ALA A 148 12.53 1.28 2.53
N TRP A 149 11.28 0.81 2.60
CA TRP A 149 10.14 1.67 2.92
C TRP A 149 10.33 2.35 4.27
N ARG A 150 10.67 1.61 5.33
CA ARG A 150 10.87 2.19 6.66
C ARG A 150 11.97 3.26 6.71
N GLN A 151 13.04 3.08 5.93
CA GLN A 151 14.09 4.10 5.86
C GLN A 151 13.60 5.36 5.13
N LEU A 152 12.88 5.19 4.02
CA LEU A 152 12.30 6.30 3.27
C LEU A 152 11.23 7.04 4.08
N GLU A 153 10.33 6.31 4.73
CA GLU A 153 9.28 6.83 5.60
C GLU A 153 9.87 7.67 6.73
N ALA A 154 10.89 7.16 7.41
CA ALA A 154 11.58 7.90 8.47
C ALA A 154 12.25 9.19 7.94
N ALA A 155 12.89 9.13 6.76
CA ALA A 155 13.49 10.30 6.13
C ALA A 155 12.45 11.36 5.75
N LEU A 156 11.33 10.95 5.14
CA LEU A 156 10.24 11.85 4.75
C LEU A 156 9.54 12.46 5.98
N LEU A 157 9.32 11.68 7.04
CA LEU A 157 8.81 12.19 8.33
C LEU A 157 9.78 13.20 8.95
N GLY A 158 11.08 12.90 8.96
CA GLY A 158 12.12 13.80 9.48
C GLY A 158 12.20 15.12 8.72
N ALA A 159 11.96 15.10 7.42
CA ALA A 159 11.89 16.28 6.56
C ALA A 159 10.51 16.98 6.57
N ASN A 160 9.54 16.47 7.33
CA ASN A 160 8.14 16.92 7.31
C ASN A 160 7.54 16.94 5.89
N GLN A 161 7.89 15.94 5.09
CA GLN A 161 7.43 15.70 3.72
C GLN A 161 6.46 14.50 3.61
N LEU A 162 6.04 13.93 4.74
CA LEU A 162 5.07 12.84 4.79
C LEU A 162 3.81 13.26 5.56
N ALA A 163 2.64 13.01 4.96
CA ALA A 163 1.34 13.14 5.59
C ALA A 163 0.67 11.77 5.62
N GLU A 164 -0.10 11.49 6.66
CA GLU A 164 -0.87 10.24 6.76
C GLU A 164 -2.33 10.54 7.07
N PHE A 165 -3.22 10.02 6.24
CA PHE A 165 -4.66 10.13 6.47
C PHE A 165 -5.40 9.00 5.76
N GLU A 166 -6.64 8.74 6.18
CA GLU A 166 -7.50 7.81 5.47
C GLU A 166 -7.97 8.42 4.15
N TRP A 167 -7.96 7.64 3.07
CA TRP A 167 -8.42 8.14 1.77
C TRP A 167 -9.83 8.75 1.82
N LYS A 168 -10.73 8.23 2.66
CA LYS A 168 -12.10 8.74 2.84
C LYS A 168 -12.17 10.03 3.64
N GLU A 169 -11.15 10.30 4.47
CA GLU A 169 -11.04 11.50 5.32
C GLU A 169 -10.28 12.63 4.62
N TRP A 170 -10.05 12.52 3.30
CA TRP A 170 -9.29 13.51 2.53
C TRP A 170 -9.87 14.93 2.62
N THR A 171 -11.20 15.06 2.78
CA THR A 171 -11.88 16.35 2.89
C THR A 171 -11.84 16.96 4.29
N SER A 172 -11.82 16.13 5.35
CA SER A 172 -11.81 16.59 6.74
C SER A 172 -10.40 16.83 7.25
N ASP A 173 -9.51 15.88 6.98
CA ASP A 173 -8.16 15.83 7.57
C ASP A 173 -7.09 15.93 6.50
N GLY A 174 -7.30 15.31 5.33
CA GLY A 174 -6.27 15.22 4.29
C GLY A 174 -5.81 16.57 3.74
N VAL A 175 -6.73 17.51 3.47
CA VAL A 175 -6.36 18.86 3.01
C VAL A 175 -5.48 19.59 4.04
N ALA A 176 -5.81 19.50 5.32
CA ALA A 176 -5.00 20.10 6.38
C ALA A 176 -3.63 19.43 6.47
N ALA A 177 -3.59 18.10 6.48
CA ALA A 177 -2.36 17.32 6.54
C ALA A 177 -1.42 17.62 5.36
N VAL A 178 -1.95 17.72 4.14
CA VAL A 178 -1.16 18.07 2.94
C VAL A 178 -0.63 19.51 3.05
N ASN A 179 -1.44 20.46 3.52
CA ASN A 179 -1.00 21.85 3.72
C ASN A 179 0.09 22.01 4.79
N ASP A 180 0.19 21.08 5.74
CA ASP A 180 1.23 21.08 6.78
C ASP A 180 2.59 20.56 6.29
N LEU A 181 2.64 19.97 5.08
CA LEU A 181 3.88 19.49 4.48
C LEU A 181 4.86 20.63 4.21
N ALA A 182 6.15 20.39 4.51
CA ALA A 182 7.23 21.37 4.35
C ALA A 182 7.29 22.00 2.95
N PRO A 183 7.17 21.26 1.82
CA PRO A 183 7.25 21.85 0.48
C PRO A 183 6.15 22.91 0.22
N LEU A 184 4.93 22.69 0.74
CA LEU A 184 3.84 23.65 0.62
C LEU A 184 4.06 24.86 1.54
N ARG A 185 4.40 24.62 2.80
CA ARG A 185 4.63 25.69 3.79
C ARG A 185 5.78 26.61 3.39
N GLN A 186 6.88 26.05 2.90
CA GLN A 186 8.05 26.83 2.47
C GLN A 186 7.76 27.66 1.21
N SER A 187 6.88 27.15 0.35
CA SER A 187 6.46 27.82 -0.88
C SER A 187 5.23 28.72 -0.70
N CYS A 188 4.69 28.83 0.52
CA CYS A 188 3.45 29.54 0.83
C CYS A 188 2.25 29.10 -0.03
N ILE A 189 2.18 27.81 -0.35
CA ILE A 189 1.08 27.21 -1.12
C ILE A 189 0.02 26.70 -0.14
N ALA A 190 -1.24 26.93 -0.48
CA ALA A 190 -2.38 26.40 0.26
C ALA A 190 -3.35 25.73 -0.70
N ILE A 191 -3.54 24.43 -0.52
CA ILE A 191 -4.60 23.65 -1.16
C ILE A 191 -5.93 24.11 -0.57
N ALA A 192 -6.85 24.50 -1.44
CA ALA A 192 -8.19 24.88 -1.02
C ALA A 192 -8.96 23.64 -0.53
N PRO A 193 -9.87 23.78 0.45
CA PRO A 193 -10.83 22.73 0.74
C PRO A 193 -11.83 22.60 -0.44
N PRO A 194 -12.18 21.37 -0.85
CA PRO A 194 -13.12 21.14 -1.94
C PRO A 194 -14.54 21.58 -1.55
N ASP A 195 -15.33 22.01 -2.53
CA ASP A 195 -16.76 22.23 -2.32
C ASP A 195 -17.58 20.93 -2.44
N ASP A 196 -18.83 20.93 -1.98
CA ASP A 196 -19.71 19.76 -2.00
C ASP A 196 -19.87 19.14 -3.41
N THR A 197 -19.80 19.98 -4.45
CA THR A 197 -19.90 19.54 -5.84
C THR A 197 -18.67 18.73 -6.24
N THR A 198 -17.48 19.21 -5.89
CA THR A 198 -16.20 18.57 -6.14
C THR A 198 -16.11 17.25 -5.36
N ILE A 199 -16.50 17.26 -4.08
CA ILE A 199 -16.54 16.06 -3.24
C ILE A 199 -17.43 15.00 -3.87
N ALA A 200 -18.66 15.38 -4.28
CA ALA A 200 -19.60 14.45 -4.90
C ALA A 200 -19.10 13.92 -6.25
N ALA A 201 -18.38 14.73 -7.03
CA ALA A 201 -17.83 14.31 -8.31
C ALA A 201 -16.70 13.28 -8.13
N ILE A 202 -15.76 13.54 -7.22
CA ILE A 202 -14.64 12.64 -6.93
C ILE A 202 -15.15 11.31 -6.39
N ASN A 203 -16.03 11.33 -5.38
CA ASN A 203 -16.56 10.12 -4.74
C ASN A 203 -17.45 9.25 -5.65
N ARG A 204 -17.87 9.77 -6.81
CA ARG A 204 -18.65 9.00 -7.81
C ARG A 204 -17.80 8.45 -8.95
N THR A 205 -16.51 8.79 -8.99
CA THR A 205 -15.61 8.28 -10.02
C THR A 205 -15.29 6.81 -9.73
N ALA A 206 -15.19 5.98 -10.79
CA ALA A 206 -14.84 4.57 -10.63
C ALA A 206 -13.45 4.39 -9.99
N ASP A 207 -12.48 5.21 -10.42
CA ASP A 207 -11.16 5.32 -9.80
C ASP A 207 -11.07 6.61 -8.98
N TRP A 208 -11.75 6.60 -7.83
CA TRP A 208 -11.87 7.76 -6.95
C TRP A 208 -10.54 8.15 -6.29
N GLN A 209 -9.65 7.19 -6.01
CA GLN A 209 -8.31 7.44 -5.47
C GLN A 209 -7.48 8.27 -6.45
N ARG A 210 -7.54 7.94 -7.74
CA ARG A 210 -6.92 8.76 -8.78
C ARG A 210 -7.56 10.14 -8.90
N ALA A 211 -8.89 10.22 -8.87
CA ALA A 211 -9.59 11.50 -8.94
C ALA A 211 -9.23 12.43 -7.76
N LEU A 212 -9.05 11.87 -6.57
CA LEU A 212 -8.57 12.58 -5.37
C LEU A 212 -7.13 13.07 -5.56
N LEU A 213 -6.20 12.22 -6.02
CA LEU A 213 -4.83 12.65 -6.29
C LEU A 213 -4.78 13.75 -7.36
N GLN A 214 -5.63 13.66 -8.38
CA GLN A 214 -5.78 14.70 -9.40
C GLN A 214 -6.28 16.04 -8.84
N TYR A 215 -7.13 16.02 -7.82
CA TYR A 215 -7.58 17.24 -7.14
C TYR A 215 -6.42 17.99 -6.47
N PHE A 216 -5.57 17.28 -5.74
CA PHE A 216 -4.37 17.86 -5.13
C PHE A 216 -3.37 18.28 -6.20
N ASN A 217 -3.06 17.39 -7.15
CA ASN A 217 -2.05 17.62 -8.17
C ASN A 217 -2.40 18.76 -9.12
N GLY A 218 -3.69 18.98 -9.43
CA GLY A 218 -4.12 20.14 -10.23
C GLY A 218 -3.87 21.50 -9.57
N GLN A 219 -3.73 21.53 -8.24
CA GLN A 219 -3.39 22.75 -7.49
C GLN A 219 -1.88 22.90 -7.25
N LEU A 220 -1.12 21.81 -7.41
CA LEU A 220 0.34 21.78 -7.23
C LEU A 220 1.12 21.94 -8.53
N GLU A 221 0.50 21.63 -9.69
CA GLU A 221 1.15 21.62 -11.01
C GLU A 221 1.83 22.95 -11.34
N ALA A 222 1.19 24.09 -11.04
CA ALA A 222 1.75 25.42 -11.30
C ALA A 222 2.97 25.77 -10.43
N HIS A 223 3.26 24.93 -9.43
CA HIS A 223 4.36 25.10 -8.47
C HIS A 223 5.45 24.04 -8.64
N ASP A 224 5.41 23.26 -9.73
CA ASP A 224 6.32 22.15 -9.96
C ASP A 224 6.35 21.18 -8.77
N LEU A 225 5.19 20.92 -8.16
CA LEU A 225 5.04 19.96 -7.06
C LEU A 225 4.06 18.85 -7.46
N LYS A 226 4.23 17.67 -6.87
CA LYS A 226 3.36 16.52 -7.08
C LYS A 226 3.17 15.73 -5.79
N LEU A 227 1.92 15.57 -5.41
CA LEU A 227 1.50 14.67 -4.34
C LEU A 227 1.42 13.24 -4.88
N LEU A 228 2.06 12.34 -4.16
CA LEU A 228 2.09 10.91 -4.42
C LEU A 228 1.59 10.18 -3.19
N ALA A 229 0.72 9.19 -3.37
CA ALA A 229 0.56 8.14 -2.38
C ALA A 229 1.74 7.18 -2.53
N ILE A 230 2.44 6.89 -1.44
CA ILE A 230 3.64 6.04 -1.41
C ILE A 230 3.58 5.07 -0.24
N GLY A 231 4.11 3.86 -0.41
CA GLY A 231 4.13 2.86 0.65
C GLY A 231 4.63 1.52 0.17
N THR A 232 4.38 0.48 0.96
CA THR A 232 4.61 -0.91 0.51
C THR A 232 3.38 -1.54 -0.15
N HIS A 233 2.20 -0.98 0.12
CA HIS A 233 0.90 -1.28 -0.44
C HIS A 233 -0.03 -0.11 -0.13
N PHE A 234 -1.24 -0.09 -0.69
CA PHE A 234 -2.24 0.93 -0.41
C PHE A 234 -3.31 0.40 0.54
N ASP A 235 -3.44 0.93 1.74
CA ASP A 235 -4.54 0.58 2.67
C ASP A 235 -5.52 1.75 2.81
N GLU A 236 -6.55 1.64 3.66
CA GLU A 236 -7.47 2.75 3.95
C GLU A 236 -6.71 3.97 4.46
N ARG A 237 -5.72 3.78 5.34
CA ARG A 237 -4.78 4.81 5.81
C ARG A 237 -3.50 4.78 4.99
N GLN A 238 -3.16 5.89 4.35
CA GLN A 238 -2.04 5.96 3.41
C GLN A 238 -1.07 7.08 3.73
N SER A 239 0.20 6.85 3.42
CA SER A 239 1.25 7.87 3.45
C SER A 239 1.32 8.62 2.11
N PHE A 240 1.34 9.94 2.18
CA PHE A 240 1.39 10.85 1.05
C PHE A 240 2.63 11.73 1.15
N ALA A 241 3.40 11.83 0.06
CA ALA A 241 4.54 12.72 -0.04
C ALA A 241 4.35 13.73 -1.16
N CYS A 242 4.68 14.99 -0.88
CA CYS A 242 4.70 16.04 -1.89
C CYS A 242 6.14 16.23 -2.37
N LEU A 243 6.40 15.85 -3.62
CA LEU A 243 7.73 15.86 -4.20
C LEU A 243 7.84 16.90 -5.32
N PRO A 244 9.02 17.49 -5.53
CA PRO A 244 9.22 18.46 -6.59
C PRO A 244 9.33 17.77 -7.97
N MET A 245 8.68 18.34 -8.98
CA MET A 245 8.63 17.87 -10.36
C MET A 245 9.89 18.27 -11.15
N ASN A 246 11.06 17.96 -10.60
CA ASN A 246 12.37 18.33 -11.16
C ASN A 246 12.75 17.45 -12.36
N GLY A 247 11.99 17.48 -13.45
CA GLY A 247 12.30 16.74 -14.69
C GLY A 247 12.65 15.26 -14.45
N LEU A 248 13.89 14.86 -14.80
CA LEU A 248 14.39 13.49 -14.65
C LEU A 248 14.47 12.99 -13.20
N GLY A 249 14.58 13.89 -12.21
CA GLY A 249 14.75 13.51 -10.80
C GLY A 249 13.56 12.74 -10.24
N LEU A 250 12.33 13.19 -10.53
CA LEU A 250 11.13 12.48 -10.10
C LEU A 250 10.99 11.13 -10.83
N VAL A 251 11.24 11.07 -12.14
CA VAL A 251 11.17 9.83 -12.91
C VAL A 251 12.14 8.78 -12.36
N ASN A 252 13.38 9.19 -12.08
CA ASN A 252 14.39 8.31 -11.49
C ASN A 252 13.97 7.85 -10.08
N ALA A 253 13.44 8.75 -9.24
CA ALA A 253 12.94 8.39 -7.92
C ALA A 253 11.86 7.32 -7.99
N LEU A 254 10.89 7.45 -8.90
CA LEU A 254 9.81 6.48 -9.07
C LEU A 254 10.31 5.12 -9.57
N GLU A 255 11.29 5.10 -10.48
CA GLU A 255 11.92 3.86 -10.94
C GLU A 255 12.67 3.15 -9.81
N ILE A 256 13.44 3.89 -9.02
CA ILE A 256 14.20 3.36 -7.88
C ILE A 256 13.24 2.85 -6.80
N MET A 257 12.16 3.59 -6.49
CA MET A 257 11.09 3.13 -5.60
C MET A 257 10.52 1.80 -6.07
N GLY A 258 10.20 1.66 -7.36
CA GLY A 258 9.70 0.41 -7.94
C GLY A 258 10.68 -0.76 -7.78
N ARG A 259 11.98 -0.52 -8.00
CA ARG A 259 13.04 -1.53 -7.77
C ARG A 259 13.14 -1.94 -6.31
N LEU A 260 13.00 -1.00 -5.38
CA LEU A 260 13.00 -1.21 -3.93
C LEU A 260 11.69 -1.84 -3.41
N GLY A 261 10.69 -2.09 -4.27
CA GLY A 261 9.39 -2.63 -3.86
C GLY A 261 8.47 -1.61 -3.18
N ILE A 262 8.75 -0.31 -3.35
CA ILE A 262 7.92 0.78 -2.86
C ILE A 262 6.90 1.13 -3.94
N ILE A 263 5.63 0.93 -3.60
CA ILE A 263 4.49 1.21 -4.47
C ILE A 263 4.15 2.69 -4.39
N HIS A 264 3.80 3.28 -5.54
CA HIS A 264 3.46 4.69 -5.64
C HIS A 264 2.29 4.93 -6.61
N ARG A 265 1.50 5.97 -6.37
CA ARG A 265 0.36 6.39 -7.21
C ARG A 265 0.26 7.93 -7.22
N TYR A 266 -0.10 8.51 -8.36
CA TYR A 266 -0.26 9.96 -8.57
C TYR A 266 -1.32 10.32 -9.61
#